data_AF-A0A7Y2DFY8-F1
#
_entry.id   AF-A0A7Y2DFY8-F1
#
_cell.length_a   1.000
_cell.length_b   1.000
_cell.length_c   1.000
_cell.angle_alpha   90.00
_cell.angle_beta   90.00
_cell.angle_gamma   90.00
#
_symmetry.space_group_name_H-M   'P 1'
#
loop_
_entity.id
_entity.type
_entity.pdbx_description
1 polymer ?
#
loop_
_entity_poly.entity_id
_entity_poly.type
_entity_poly.pdbx_seq_one_letter_code
_entity_poly.pdbx_strand_id
1 'polypeptide(L)' 'YETAKKNLGLAERIEKKNQTKYFEGIATSFELRQAQTQLYDAQQGYLQSMVAVVNKKTDLETILNEE' A
#
# COMPACT_ATOMS: atom_id res chain seq x y z
N TYR A 1 9.66 -2.53 2.64
CA TYR A 1 9.19 -2.82 1.28
C TYR A 1 8.32 -4.07 1.22
N GLU A 2 8.84 -5.28 1.42
CA GLU A 2 8.04 -6.53 1.28
C GLU A 2 6.79 -6.60 2.17
N THR A 3 6.90 -6.22 3.44
CA THR A 3 5.72 -6.14 4.33
C THR A 3 4.69 -5.13 3.82
N ALA A 4 5.14 -3.96 3.36
CA ALA A 4 4.25 -2.93 2.81
C ALA A 4 3.57 -3.41 1.52
N LYS A 5 4.28 -4.18 0.67
CA LYS A 5 3.72 -4.82 -0.52
C LYS A 5 2.63 -5.84 -0.17
N LYS A 6 2.87 -6.69 0.83
CA LYS A 6 1.87 -7.65 1.32
C LYS A 6 0.64 -6.95 1.90
N ASN A 7 0.86 -5.87 2.65
CA ASN A 7 -0.22 -5.05 3.23
C ASN A 7 -1.05 -4.37 2.15
N LEU A 8 -0.42 -3.81 1.11
CA LEU A 8 -1.10 -3.26 -0.05
C LEU A 8 -2.01 -4.30 -0.72
N GLY A 9 -1.47 -5.48 -1.02
CA GLY A 9 -2.27 -6.55 -1.63
C GLY A 9 -3.43 -7.04 -0.74
N LEU A 10 -3.28 -6.98 0.59
CA LEU A 10 -4.39 -7.26 1.52
C LEU A 10 -5.45 -6.15 1.45
N ALA A 11 -5.05 -4.88 1.48
CA ALA A 11 -5.96 -3.75 1.43
C ALA A 11 -6.76 -3.71 0.11
N GLU A 12 -6.14 -4.05 -1.02
CA GLU A 12 -6.82 -4.19 -2.32
C GLU A 12 -7.93 -5.24 -2.28
N ARG A 13 -7.68 -6.39 -1.64
CA ARG A 13 -8.70 -7.43 -1.48
C ARG A 13 -9.84 -6.98 -0.56
N ILE A 14 -9.54 -6.20 0.49
CA ILE A 14 -10.54 -5.66 1.42
C ILE A 14 -11.43 -4.64 0.72
N GLU A 15 -10.84 -3.70 -0.02
CA GLU A 15 -11.59 -2.69 -0.79
C GLU A 15 -12.49 -3.38 -1.82
N LYS A 16 -11.95 -4.29 -2.62
CA LYS A 16 -12.72 -5.03 -3.63
C LYS A 16 -13.89 -5.80 -3.02
N LYS A 17 -13.67 -6.45 -1.87
CA LYS A 17 -14.73 -7.18 -1.16
C LYS A 17 -15.83 -6.23 -0.66
N ASN A 18 -15.46 -5.08 -0.10
CA ASN A 18 -16.45 -4.10 0.37
C ASN A 18 -17.17 -3.42 -0.81
N GLN A 19 -16.51 -3.23 -1.94
CA GLN A 19 -17.14 -2.76 -3.17
C GLN A 19 -18.23 -3.72 -3.64
N THR A 20 -17.93 -5.03 -3.73
CA THR A 20 -18.95 -6.05 -4.06
C THR A 20 -20.09 -6.05 -3.04
N LYS A 21 -19.80 -6.08 -1.74
CA LYS A 21 -20.84 -6.02 -0.70
C LYS A 21 -21.72 -4.78 -0.81
N TYR A 22 -21.15 -3.62 -1.13
CA TYR A 22 -21.90 -2.37 -1.29
C TYR A 22 -22.85 -2.44 -2.48
N PHE A 23 -22.37 -2.93 -3.63
CA PHE A 23 -23.21 -3.11 -4.82
C PHE A 23 -24.31 -4.15 -4.62
N GLU A 24 -24.06 -5.17 -3.81
CA GLU A 24 -25.07 -6.17 -3.41
C GLU A 24 -26.02 -5.67 -2.30
N GLY A 25 -25.82 -4.46 -1.78
CA GLY A 25 -26.65 -3.89 -0.70
C GLY A 25 -26.40 -4.47 0.70
N ILE A 26 -25.30 -5.21 0.87
CA ILE A 26 -24.89 -5.86 2.13
C ILE A 26 -24.02 -4.93 2.99
N ALA A 27 -23.24 -4.05 2.35
CA ALA A 27 -22.41 -3.06 3.04
C ALA A 27 -22.91 -1.64 2.83
N THR A 28 -22.62 -0.78 3.80
CA THR A 28 -22.94 0.64 3.75
C THR A 28 -21.88 1.43 2.97
N SER A 29 -22.22 2.64 2.53
CA SER A 29 -21.26 3.57 1.91
C SER A 29 -20.11 3.94 2.85
N PHE A 30 -20.35 3.93 4.17
CA PHE A 30 -19.34 4.19 5.18
C PHE A 30 -18.29 3.08 5.24
N GLU A 31 -18.71 1.81 5.25
CA GLU A 31 -17.77 0.66 5.22
C GLU A 31 -16.95 0.66 3.93
N LEU A 32 -17.58 0.95 2.78
CA LEU A 32 -16.86 1.10 1.51
C LEU A 32 -15.82 2.22 1.60
N ARG A 33 -16.19 3.39 2.13
CA ARG A 33 -15.29 4.52 2.28
C ARG A 33 -14.11 4.21 3.22
N GLN A 34 -14.36 3.46 4.30
CA GLN A 34 -13.32 3.02 5.22
C GLN A 34 -12.33 2.08 4.54
N ALA A 35 -12.82 1.10 3.77
CA ALA A 35 -11.98 0.18 3.02
C ALA A 35 -11.13 0.90 1.95
N GLN A 36 -11.70 1.89 1.27
CA GLN A 36 -10.98 2.74 0.33
C GLN A 36 -9.89 3.57 1.03
N THR A 37 -10.19 4.12 2.20
CA THR A 37 -9.20 4.89 2.99
C THR A 37 -8.04 4.00 3.42
N GLN A 38 -8.33 2.79 3.90
CA GLN A 38 -7.30 1.80 4.26
C GLN A 38 -6.42 1.41 3.05
N LEU A 39 -7.01 1.30 1.86
CA LEU A 39 -6.26 1.07 0.63
C LEU A 39 -5.31 2.23 0.32
N TYR A 40 -5.78 3.47 0.41
CA TYR A 40 -4.93 4.65 0.18
C TYR A 40 -3.77 4.72 1.17
N ASP A 41 -4.00 4.42 2.45
CA ASP A 41 -2.93 4.39 3.46
C ASP A 41 -1.89 3.31 3.14
N ALA A 42 -2.33 2.13 2.70
CA ALA A 42 -1.43 1.05 2.31
C ALA A 42 -0.62 1.39 1.04
N GLN A 43 -1.23 2.06 0.06
CA GLN A 43 -0.56 2.57 -1.13
C GLN A 43 0.53 3.59 -0.77
N GLN A 44 0.20 4.56 0.09
CA GLN A 44 1.14 5.56 0.56
C GLN A 44 2.34 4.94 1.32
N GLY A 45 2.07 4.01 2.23
CA GLY A 45 3.12 3.30 2.96
C GLY A 45 4.03 2.45 2.06
N TYR A 46 3.46 1.84 1.00
CA TYR A 46 4.24 1.11 0.01
C TYR A 46 5.18 2.05 -0.78
N LEU A 47 4.68 3.19 -1.26
CA LEU A 47 5.48 4.20 -1.96
C LEU A 47 6.63 4.73 -1.10
N GLN A 48 6.36 5.07 0.17
CA GLN A 48 7.41 5.49 1.11
C GLN A 48 8.47 4.40 1.30
N SER A 49 8.04 3.14 1.36
CA SER A 49 8.96 2.02 1.49
C SER A 49 9.82 1.79 0.24
N MET A 50 9.32 2.13 -0.96
CA MET A 50 10.10 2.11 -2.19
C MET A 50 11.14 3.23 -2.22
N VAL A 51 10.75 4.45 -1.83
CA VAL A 51 11.68 5.59 -1.70
C VAL A 51 12.83 5.25 -0.77
N ALA A 52 12.53 4.62 0.38
CA ALA A 52 13.56 4.19 1.32
C ALA A 52 14.53 3.15 0.72
N VAL A 53 14.05 2.24 -0.13
CA VAL A 53 14.93 1.27 -0.81
C VAL A 53 15.82 1.95 -1.85
N VAL A 54 15.26 2.90 -2.62
CA VAL A 54 16.04 3.67 -3.62
C VAL A 54 17.16 4.45 -2.94
N ASN A 55 16.84 5.19 -1.87
CA ASN A 55 17.86 5.97 -1.15
C ASN A 55 18.97 5.08 -0.60
N LYS A 56 18.62 3.96 0.04
CA LYS A 56 19.62 2.98 0.53
C LYS A 56 20.51 2.42 -0.57
N LYS A 57 19.95 2.22 -1.77
CA LYS A 57 20.73 1.77 -2.93
C LYS A 57 21.70 2.86 -3.38
N THR A 58 21.24 4.11 -3.49
CA THR A 58 22.09 5.25 -3.87
C THR A 58 23.21 5.50 -2.85
N ASP A 59 22.90 5.41 -1.55
CA ASP A 59 23.91 5.55 -0.48
C ASP A 59 24.98 4.44 -0.61
N LEU A 60 24.56 3.20 -0.85
CA LEU A 60 25.47 2.08 -1.06
C LEU A 60 26.34 2.25 -2.31
N GLU A 61 25.76 2.68 -3.43
CA GLU A 61 26.50 2.98 -4.66
C GLU A 61 27.49 4.12 -4.46
N THR A 62 27.17 5.13 -3.65
CA THR A 62 28.08 6.23 -3.33
C THR A 62 29.29 5.73 -2.56
N ILE A 63 29.09 4.95 -1.50
CA ILE A 63 30.18 4.38 -0.70
C ILE A 63 31.09 3.48 -1.56
N LEU A 64 30.51 2.63 -2.40
CA LEU A 64 31.28 1.71 -3.25
C LEU A 64 32.07 2.39 -4.37
N ASN A 65 31.68 3.60 -4.79
CA ASN A 65 32.39 4.38 -5.82
C ASN A 65 33.43 5.34 -5.23
N GLU A 66 33.47 5.50 -3.90
CA GLU A 66 34.47 6.30 -3.18
C GLU A 66 35.70 5.47 -2.73
N GLU A 67 35.69 4.14 -2.94
CA GLU A 67 36.87 3.23 -2.84
C GLU A 67 37.51 2.96 -4.21
#